data_AF-A0A0N8PU68-F1
#
_entry.id   AF-A0A0N8PU68-F1
#
_cell.length_a   1.000
_cell.length_b   1.000
_cell.length_c   1.000
_cell.angle_alpha   90.00
_cell.angle_beta   90.00
_cell.angle_gamma   90.00
#
_symmetry.space_group_name_H-M   'P 1'
#
loop_
_entity.id
_entity.type
_entity.pdbx_description
1 polymer ?
#
loop_
_entity_poly.entity_id
_entity_poly.type
_entity_poly.pdbx_seq_one_letter_code
_entity_poly.pdbx_strand_id
1 'polypeptide(L)'
;MKRIIVFALVIVIFAGIGFGVKRFVEGPSQSVNGIVVIGTEKDVNKVKQLYKDNTKQTMDYKLKLVTTKIISKLSEQDQKETGQQFETRDIKYSVVNRSTVEQFVKKGMIRARKDPGSTSIISEPVTGIKELSSGHNLFYSSSDFEMKNGQIDLNGQMVPVQYVKHQAWIGYRPTMDLVIVDDQTYNKLTEAESTISLIHFQKGSFDYKNKDEVNKVLKEIENVYADSAEKVNFVDVQD
;
A
#
# COMPACT_ATOMS: atom_id res chain seq x y z
N MET A 1 43.89 35.55 -7.21
CA MET A 1 43.21 34.74 -6.15
C MET A 1 41.77 35.16 -5.85
N LYS A 2 41.41 36.45 -5.72
CA LYS A 2 40.01 36.88 -5.42
C LYS A 2 38.94 36.44 -6.44
N ARG A 3 39.26 36.37 -7.75
CA ARG A 3 38.30 35.96 -8.79
C ARG A 3 37.96 34.47 -8.78
N ILE A 4 38.90 33.60 -8.39
CA ILE A 4 38.69 32.14 -8.35
C ILE A 4 37.76 31.75 -7.19
N ILE A 5 37.86 32.46 -6.05
CA ILE A 5 36.99 32.24 -4.88
C ILE A 5 35.53 32.60 -5.20
N VAL A 6 35.29 33.66 -5.98
CA VAL A 6 33.93 34.07 -6.38
C VAL A 6 33.29 33.03 -7.32
N PHE A 7 34.04 32.48 -8.27
CA PHE A 7 33.53 31.43 -9.16
C PHE A 7 33.18 30.14 -8.41
N ALA A 8 33.99 29.72 -7.43
CA ALA A 8 33.68 28.55 -6.60
C ALA A 8 32.40 28.75 -5.75
N LEU A 9 32.22 29.95 -5.18
CA LEU A 9 31.05 30.29 -4.36
C LEU A 9 29.75 30.28 -5.17
N VAL A 10 29.80 30.77 -6.41
CA VAL A 10 28.64 30.76 -7.33
C VAL A 10 28.26 29.33 -7.73
N ILE A 11 29.23 28.46 -8.06
CA ILE A 11 28.96 27.06 -8.40
C ILE A 11 28.32 26.31 -7.22
N VAL A 12 28.78 26.54 -5.99
CA VAL A 12 28.19 25.92 -4.79
C VAL A 12 26.75 26.35 -4.56
N ILE A 13 26.43 27.63 -4.79
CA ILE A 13 25.05 28.15 -4.67
C ILE A 13 24.14 27.52 -5.73
N PHE A 14 24.57 27.45 -7.00
CA PHE A 14 23.77 26.82 -8.06
C PHE A 14 23.61 25.30 -7.86
N ALA A 15 24.63 24.61 -7.35
CA ALA A 15 24.53 23.20 -6.98
C ALA A 15 23.55 22.99 -5.81
N GLY A 16 23.57 23.88 -4.80
CA GLY A 16 22.64 23.85 -3.67
C GLY A 16 21.18 24.11 -4.09
N ILE A 17 20.95 25.04 -5.01
CA ILE A 17 19.62 25.32 -5.57
C ILE A 17 19.15 24.14 -6.44
N GLY A 18 20.01 23.56 -7.28
CA GLY A 18 19.68 22.39 -8.09
C GLY A 18 19.28 21.17 -7.25
N PHE A 19 20.00 20.91 -6.15
CA PHE A 19 19.67 19.85 -5.20
C PHE A 19 18.38 20.15 -4.40
N GLY A 20 18.17 21.41 -4.03
CA GLY A 20 16.97 21.87 -3.35
C GLY A 20 15.71 21.75 -4.21
N VAL A 21 15.78 22.15 -5.48
CA VAL A 21 14.67 22.03 -6.45
C VAL A 21 14.38 20.57 -6.75
N LYS A 22 15.39 19.72 -6.94
CA LYS A 22 15.18 18.27 -7.14
C LYS A 22 14.50 17.62 -5.92
N ARG A 23 14.91 17.97 -4.70
CA ARG A 23 14.28 17.47 -3.46
C ARG A 23 12.87 18.03 -3.23
N PHE A 24 12.60 19.26 -3.67
CA PHE A 24 11.28 19.88 -3.59
C PHE A 24 10.29 19.25 -4.59
N VAL A 25 10.75 18.91 -5.79
CA VAL A 25 9.94 18.30 -6.86
C VAL A 25 9.76 16.79 -6.63
N GLU A 26 10.81 16.08 -6.24
CA GLU A 26 10.74 14.62 -6.09
C GLU A 26 10.30 14.20 -4.68
N GLY A 27 10.49 15.02 -3.65
CA GLY A 27 10.25 14.72 -2.23
C GLY A 27 11.39 13.93 -1.56
N PRO A 28 11.29 13.56 -0.26
CA PRO A 28 12.34 12.82 0.45
C PRO A 28 12.47 11.36 -0.02
N SER A 29 13.69 10.82 -0.01
CA SER A 29 14.00 9.43 -0.39
C SER A 29 13.13 8.41 0.36
N GLN A 30 12.76 7.32 -0.31
CA GLN A 30 11.98 6.23 0.27
C GLN A 30 12.74 4.92 0.08
N SER A 31 13.50 4.50 1.10
CA SER A 31 14.27 3.27 1.07
C SER A 31 13.39 2.05 0.82
N VAL A 32 13.86 1.11 0.02
CA VAL A 32 13.26 -0.20 -0.18
C VAL A 32 14.34 -1.24 0.13
N ASN A 33 14.08 -2.06 1.14
CA ASN A 33 14.92 -3.21 1.51
C ASN A 33 14.10 -4.52 1.53
N GLY A 34 12.85 -4.49 1.05
CA GLY A 34 12.02 -5.67 0.95
C GLY A 34 10.78 -5.47 0.10
N ILE A 35 10.09 -6.58 -0.13
CA ILE A 35 8.81 -6.62 -0.84
C ILE A 35 7.77 -7.37 -0.03
N VAL A 36 6.52 -7.03 -0.27
CA VAL A 36 5.35 -7.75 0.22
C VAL A 36 4.62 -8.34 -0.98
N VAL A 37 4.30 -9.62 -0.90
CA VAL A 37 3.63 -10.38 -1.96
C VAL A 37 2.39 -11.05 -1.40
N ILE A 38 1.24 -10.81 -2.03
CA ILE A 38 -0.05 -11.40 -1.64
C ILE A 38 -0.47 -12.41 -2.70
N GLY A 39 -0.97 -13.57 -2.30
CA GLY A 39 -1.53 -14.53 -3.24
C GLY A 39 -1.79 -15.89 -2.62
N THR A 40 -1.93 -16.89 -3.48
CA THR A 40 -1.92 -18.28 -3.04
C THR A 40 -0.54 -18.65 -2.49
N GLU A 41 -0.47 -19.66 -1.63
CA GLU A 41 0.81 -20.16 -1.13
C GLU A 41 1.74 -20.58 -2.29
N LYS A 42 1.19 -21.18 -3.34
CA LYS A 42 1.93 -21.56 -4.54
C LYS A 42 2.57 -20.34 -5.23
N ASP A 43 1.83 -19.26 -5.43
CA ASP A 43 2.35 -18.08 -6.13
C ASP A 43 3.37 -17.34 -5.28
N VAL A 44 3.10 -17.18 -3.98
CA VAL A 44 4.05 -16.61 -3.02
C VAL A 44 5.36 -17.41 -3.01
N ASN A 45 5.29 -18.74 -2.99
CA ASN A 45 6.47 -19.59 -2.98
C ASN A 45 7.31 -19.48 -4.26
N LYS A 46 6.71 -19.24 -5.42
CA LYS A 46 7.47 -18.94 -6.65
C LYS A 46 8.28 -17.65 -6.49
N VAL A 47 7.70 -16.62 -5.90
CA VAL A 47 8.40 -15.34 -5.67
C VAL A 47 9.49 -15.48 -4.62
N LYS A 48 9.26 -16.23 -3.54
CA LYS A 48 10.33 -16.57 -2.58
C LYS A 48 11.49 -17.30 -3.24
N GLN A 49 11.18 -18.25 -4.13
CA GLN A 49 12.21 -18.98 -4.87
C GLN A 49 13.02 -18.07 -5.81
N LEU A 50 12.36 -17.09 -6.44
CA LEU A 50 13.01 -16.06 -7.25
C LEU A 50 14.04 -15.25 -6.44
N TYR A 51 13.75 -14.94 -5.18
CA TYR A 51 14.62 -14.14 -4.31
C TYR A 51 15.45 -14.94 -3.29
N LYS A 52 15.49 -16.28 -3.39
CA LYS A 52 16.11 -17.16 -2.38
C LYS A 52 17.56 -16.78 -2.04
N ASP A 53 18.34 -16.37 -3.04
CA ASP A 53 19.78 -16.08 -2.89
C ASP A 53 20.03 -14.65 -2.37
N ASN A 54 18.97 -13.84 -2.25
CA ASN A 54 19.02 -12.48 -1.72
C ASN A 54 18.01 -12.24 -0.59
N THR A 55 17.65 -13.27 0.18
CA THR A 55 16.67 -13.16 1.24
C THR A 55 17.33 -13.25 2.62
N LYS A 56 17.18 -12.21 3.45
CA LYS A 56 17.59 -12.21 4.87
C LYS A 56 16.63 -13.04 5.71
N GLN A 57 15.33 -12.79 5.52
CA GLN A 57 14.26 -13.48 6.21
C GLN A 57 12.96 -13.35 5.40
N THR A 58 12.07 -14.34 5.60
CA THR A 58 10.69 -14.25 5.15
C THR A 58 9.74 -14.39 6.33
N MET A 59 8.62 -13.70 6.28
CA MET A 59 7.54 -13.85 7.26
C MET A 59 6.22 -13.94 6.53
N ASP A 60 5.44 -14.98 6.84
CA ASP A 60 4.15 -15.21 6.23
C ASP A 60 3.03 -14.91 7.22
N TYR A 61 1.99 -14.26 6.72
CA TYR A 61 0.77 -13.99 7.45
C TYR A 61 -0.45 -14.29 6.57
N LYS A 62 -1.64 -14.12 7.13
CA LYS A 62 -2.90 -14.31 6.43
C LYS A 62 -3.68 -13.00 6.36
N LEU A 63 -4.35 -12.80 5.23
CA LEU A 63 -5.30 -11.72 5.02
C LEU A 63 -6.41 -12.19 4.08
N LYS A 64 -7.54 -11.51 4.07
CA LYS A 64 -8.59 -11.73 3.06
C LYS A 64 -8.60 -10.55 2.09
N LEU A 65 -8.52 -10.87 0.80
CA LEU A 65 -8.72 -9.91 -0.27
C LEU A 65 -10.21 -9.90 -0.62
N VAL A 66 -10.89 -8.82 -0.28
CA VAL A 66 -12.33 -8.69 -0.51
C VAL A 66 -12.56 -7.68 -1.63
N THR A 67 -13.37 -8.05 -2.61
CA THR A 67 -13.81 -7.13 -3.67
C THR A 67 -15.31 -6.96 -3.61
N THR A 68 -15.77 -5.73 -3.42
CA THR A 68 -17.20 -5.38 -3.44
C THR A 68 -17.52 -4.66 -4.74
N LYS A 69 -18.54 -5.13 -5.46
CA LYS A 69 -19.02 -4.49 -6.69
C LYS A 69 -20.13 -3.51 -6.36
N ILE A 70 -19.95 -2.24 -6.71
CA ILE A 70 -20.99 -1.22 -6.65
C ILE A 70 -21.56 -1.01 -8.04
N ILE A 71 -22.88 -1.10 -8.15
CA ILE A 71 -23.62 -0.78 -9.36
C ILE A 71 -24.40 0.51 -9.08
N SER A 72 -24.08 1.58 -9.80
CA SER A 72 -24.74 2.87 -9.72
C SER A 72 -25.43 3.18 -11.04
N LYS A 73 -26.59 3.85 -10.98
CA LYS A 73 -27.26 4.34 -12.19
C LYS A 73 -26.51 5.58 -12.69
N LEU A 74 -26.16 5.58 -13.98
CA LEU A 74 -25.50 6.72 -14.62
C LEU A 74 -26.45 7.92 -14.74
N SER A 75 -25.91 9.12 -14.87
CA SER A 75 -26.71 10.32 -15.17
C SER A 75 -27.29 10.22 -16.59
N GLU A 76 -28.38 10.93 -16.89
CA GLU A 76 -28.97 10.92 -18.25
C GLU A 76 -27.99 11.41 -19.32
N GLN A 77 -27.04 12.29 -18.96
CA GLN A 77 -26.02 12.77 -19.86
C GLN A 77 -25.00 11.67 -20.17
N ASP A 78 -24.46 11.01 -19.14
CA ASP A 78 -23.48 9.93 -19.31
C ASP A 78 -24.09 8.72 -20.04
N GLN A 79 -25.39 8.45 -19.81
CA GLN A 79 -26.13 7.42 -20.55
C GLN A 79 -26.19 7.72 -22.05
N LYS A 80 -26.38 8.98 -22.44
CA LYS A 80 -26.40 9.39 -23.86
C LYS A 80 -25.02 9.33 -24.51
N GLU A 81 -23.96 9.61 -23.75
CA GLU A 81 -22.58 9.59 -24.26
C GLU A 81 -22.02 8.16 -24.36
N THR A 82 -22.29 7.31 -23.37
CA THR A 82 -21.71 5.96 -23.28
C THR A 82 -22.64 4.86 -23.79
N GLY A 83 -23.95 5.13 -23.89
CA GLY A 83 -24.97 4.12 -24.19
C GLY A 83 -25.22 3.11 -23.06
N GLN A 84 -24.57 3.27 -21.90
CA GLN A 84 -24.73 2.39 -20.74
C GLN A 84 -25.69 3.00 -19.72
N GLN A 85 -26.53 2.17 -19.09
CA GLN A 85 -27.47 2.63 -18.06
C GLN A 85 -26.86 2.69 -16.66
N PHE A 86 -25.86 1.83 -16.41
CA PHE A 86 -25.24 1.65 -15.11
C PHE A 86 -23.72 1.69 -15.24
N GLU A 87 -23.07 2.21 -14.20
CA GLU A 87 -21.63 2.06 -13.98
C GLU A 87 -21.41 0.97 -12.95
N THR A 88 -20.37 0.16 -13.17
CA THR A 88 -19.91 -0.81 -12.17
C THR A 88 -18.52 -0.43 -11.71
N ARG A 89 -18.35 -0.28 -10.40
CA ARG A 89 -17.06 0.02 -9.78
C ARG A 89 -16.70 -1.07 -8.76
N ASP A 90 -15.49 -1.56 -8.83
CA ASP A 90 -14.95 -2.53 -7.87
C ASP A 90 -14.21 -1.78 -6.74
N ILE A 91 -14.53 -2.12 -5.49
CA ILE A 91 -13.81 -1.65 -4.31
C ILE A 91 -13.03 -2.83 -3.75
N LYS A 92 -11.74 -2.62 -3.50
CA LYS A 92 -10.82 -3.67 -3.05
C LYS A 92 -10.37 -3.37 -1.64
N TYR A 93 -10.53 -4.36 -0.76
CA TYR A 93 -10.13 -4.29 0.64
C TYR A 93 -9.08 -5.35 0.94
N SER A 94 -8.03 -4.94 1.66
CA SER A 94 -7.16 -5.83 2.42
C SER A 94 -7.72 -5.93 3.83
N VAL A 95 -8.36 -7.07 4.13
CA VAL A 95 -8.95 -7.33 5.45
C VAL A 95 -8.01 -8.17 6.28
N VAL A 96 -7.68 -7.69 7.48
CA VAL A 96 -6.78 -8.36 8.44
C VAL A 96 -7.37 -8.34 9.84
N ASN A 97 -6.95 -9.28 10.68
CA ASN A 97 -7.24 -9.20 12.10
C ASN A 97 -6.22 -8.32 12.85
N ARG A 98 -6.55 -8.00 14.10
CA ARG A 98 -5.74 -7.11 14.94
C ARG A 98 -4.33 -7.64 15.20
N SER A 99 -4.19 -8.92 15.52
CA SER A 99 -2.89 -9.52 15.81
C SER A 99 -1.96 -9.46 14.59
N THR A 100 -2.49 -9.65 13.38
CA THR A 100 -1.72 -9.55 12.13
C THR A 100 -1.29 -8.11 11.85
N VAL A 101 -2.19 -7.13 11.99
CA VAL A 101 -1.82 -5.74 11.70
C VAL A 101 -0.79 -5.19 12.69
N GLU A 102 -0.81 -5.65 13.94
CA GLU A 102 0.26 -5.32 14.91
C GLU A 102 1.63 -5.81 14.46
N GLN A 103 1.71 -7.00 13.85
CA GLN A 103 2.96 -7.49 13.26
C GLN A 103 3.36 -6.66 12.04
N PHE A 104 2.39 -6.25 11.21
CA PHE A 104 2.66 -5.39 10.05
C PHE A 104 3.24 -4.04 10.47
N VAL A 105 2.69 -3.42 11.52
CA VAL A 105 3.22 -2.19 12.11
C VAL A 105 4.64 -2.39 12.60
N LYS A 106 4.91 -3.46 13.37
CA LYS A 106 6.26 -3.78 13.87
C LYS A 106 7.28 -3.97 12.75
N LYS A 107 6.86 -4.49 11.59
CA LYS A 107 7.73 -4.72 10.43
C LYS A 107 7.76 -3.56 9.43
N GLY A 108 7.11 -2.43 9.71
CA GLY A 108 7.09 -1.27 8.82
C GLY A 108 6.28 -1.48 7.54
N MET A 109 5.38 -2.47 7.54
CA MET A 109 4.54 -2.78 6.37
C MET A 109 3.36 -1.83 6.22
N ILE A 110 2.88 -1.21 7.30
CA ILE A 110 1.78 -0.24 7.23
C ILE A 110 2.34 1.18 7.04
N ARG A 111 1.77 1.89 6.07
CA ARG A 111 2.06 3.31 5.82
C ARG A 111 0.79 4.12 5.89
N ALA A 112 0.89 5.34 6.41
CA ALA A 112 -0.21 6.31 6.43
C ALA A 112 0.13 7.49 5.55
N ARG A 113 -0.90 8.06 4.90
CA ARG A 113 -0.76 9.25 4.05
C ARG A 113 -0.13 10.39 4.83
N LYS A 114 0.89 11.07 4.33
CA LYS A 114 1.54 12.14 5.09
C LYS A 114 0.60 13.33 5.36
N ASP A 115 -0.19 13.70 4.35
CA ASP A 115 -1.20 14.76 4.45
C ASP A 115 -2.59 14.16 4.18
N PRO A 116 -3.43 14.00 5.22
CA PRO A 116 -4.77 13.39 5.09
C PRO A 116 -5.69 14.10 4.08
N GLY A 117 -5.51 15.39 3.84
CA GLY A 117 -6.32 16.17 2.89
C GLY A 117 -5.80 16.13 1.45
N SER A 118 -4.63 15.54 1.21
CA SER A 118 -3.97 15.53 -0.10
C SER A 118 -4.31 14.27 -0.88
N THR A 119 -4.37 14.37 -2.22
CA THR A 119 -4.40 13.20 -3.11
C THR A 119 -3.02 12.53 -3.28
N SER A 120 -1.95 13.16 -2.78
CA SER A 120 -0.58 12.64 -2.83
C SER A 120 -0.38 11.32 -2.07
N ILE A 121 0.19 10.32 -2.72
CA ILE A 121 0.52 9.02 -2.10
C ILE A 121 1.79 9.03 -1.23
N ILE A 122 2.39 10.21 -1.00
CA ILE A 122 3.48 10.35 -0.04
C ILE A 122 2.99 9.90 1.32
N SER A 123 3.75 9.01 1.94
CA SER A 123 3.35 8.32 3.16
C SER A 123 4.51 8.14 4.12
N GLU A 124 4.18 7.91 5.38
CA GLU A 124 5.10 7.67 6.49
C GLU A 124 4.79 6.30 7.13
N PRO A 125 5.80 5.59 7.66
CA PRO A 125 5.56 4.32 8.34
C PRO A 125 4.69 4.55 9.57
N VAL A 126 3.70 3.68 9.76
CA VAL A 126 2.88 3.69 10.98
C VAL A 126 3.64 2.96 12.08
N THR A 127 3.89 3.64 13.19
CA THR A 127 4.59 3.08 14.37
C THR A 127 3.66 2.54 15.44
N GLY A 128 2.36 2.78 15.31
CA GLY A 128 1.31 2.30 16.20
C GLY A 128 -0.06 2.70 15.71
N ILE A 129 -1.09 1.92 16.07
CA ILE A 129 -2.49 2.20 15.75
C ILE A 129 -3.24 2.35 17.07
N LYS A 130 -3.53 3.58 17.49
CA LYS A 130 -4.13 3.86 18.81
C LYS A 130 -5.57 3.34 18.88
N GLU A 131 -6.26 3.37 17.74
CA GLU A 131 -7.63 2.97 17.57
C GLU A 131 -7.86 1.47 17.81
N LEU A 132 -6.81 0.63 17.76
CA LEU A 132 -6.91 -0.80 18.12
C LEU A 132 -7.42 -1.00 19.55
N SER A 133 -7.11 -0.08 20.47
CA SER A 133 -7.55 -0.13 21.87
C SER A 133 -9.06 0.06 22.06
N SER A 134 -9.76 0.60 21.06
CA SER A 134 -11.20 0.87 21.13
C SER A 134 -12.06 -0.40 21.04
N GLY A 135 -11.49 -1.51 20.55
CA GLY A 135 -12.24 -2.74 20.30
C GLY A 135 -13.19 -2.67 19.09
N HIS A 136 -13.25 -1.54 18.37
CA HIS A 136 -13.98 -1.42 17.11
C HIS A 136 -13.20 -2.05 15.96
N ASN A 137 -13.92 -2.43 14.89
CA ASN A 137 -13.31 -2.67 13.59
C ASN A 137 -12.95 -1.31 12.97
N LEU A 138 -11.85 -1.24 12.25
CA LEU A 138 -11.32 0.01 11.72
C LEU A 138 -11.32 -0.02 10.20
N PHE A 139 -11.71 1.10 9.60
CA PHE A 139 -11.67 1.31 8.17
C PHE A 139 -10.74 2.47 7.83
N TYR A 140 -9.68 2.15 7.10
CA TYR A 140 -8.67 3.07 6.61
C TYR A 140 -8.84 3.24 5.09
N SER A 141 -9.44 4.35 4.70
CA SER A 141 -9.64 4.74 3.30
C SER A 141 -9.37 6.23 3.11
N SER A 142 -9.28 6.67 1.86
CA SER A 142 -9.17 8.08 1.51
C SER A 142 -10.48 8.84 1.74
N SER A 143 -11.63 8.15 1.80
CA SER A 143 -12.92 8.74 2.12
C SER A 143 -13.85 7.73 2.82
N ASP A 144 -14.89 8.24 3.47
CA ASP A 144 -15.98 7.45 4.06
C ASP A 144 -17.18 7.29 3.12
N PHE A 145 -17.04 7.67 1.84
CA PHE A 145 -18.13 7.66 0.87
C PHE A 145 -18.79 6.28 0.69
N GLU A 146 -18.00 5.22 0.87
CA GLU A 146 -18.49 3.83 0.76
C GLU A 146 -19.23 3.34 2.00
N MET A 147 -19.18 4.10 3.09
CA MET A 147 -19.84 3.73 4.33
C MET A 147 -21.34 4.02 4.27
N LYS A 148 -22.12 3.07 4.78
CA LYS A 148 -23.57 3.21 4.96
C LYS A 148 -23.88 2.96 6.43
N ASN A 149 -24.38 3.98 7.12
CA ASN A 149 -24.77 3.90 8.54
C ASN A 149 -23.68 3.32 9.46
N GLY A 150 -22.42 3.75 9.27
CA GLY A 150 -21.29 3.26 10.07
C GLY A 150 -20.81 1.84 9.72
N GLN A 151 -21.18 1.34 8.54
CA GLN A 151 -20.82 -0.01 8.08
C GLN A 151 -20.24 0.06 6.66
N ILE A 152 -19.41 -0.91 6.32
CA ILE A 152 -18.94 -1.15 4.95
C ILE A 152 -19.45 -2.50 4.46
N ASP A 153 -19.62 -2.62 3.16
CA ASP A 153 -19.96 -3.88 2.52
C ASP A 153 -18.69 -4.65 2.15
N LEU A 154 -18.45 -5.78 2.82
CA LEU A 154 -17.41 -6.74 2.51
C LEU A 154 -18.03 -7.91 1.73
N ASN A 155 -18.20 -7.72 0.41
CA ASN A 155 -18.74 -8.68 -0.55
C ASN A 155 -20.10 -9.31 -0.15
N GLY A 156 -21.08 -8.46 0.14
CA GLY A 156 -22.43 -8.82 0.57
C GLY A 156 -22.60 -8.88 2.08
N GLN A 157 -21.52 -8.84 2.85
CA GLN A 157 -21.58 -8.80 4.32
C GLN A 157 -21.37 -7.37 4.83
N MET A 158 -22.42 -6.77 5.40
CA MET A 158 -22.31 -5.49 6.07
C MET A 158 -21.56 -5.64 7.40
N VAL A 159 -20.45 -4.92 7.55
CA VAL A 159 -19.59 -4.97 8.73
C VAL A 159 -19.53 -3.59 9.38
N PRO A 160 -19.87 -3.44 10.67
CA PRO A 160 -19.71 -2.19 11.39
C PRO A 160 -18.24 -1.87 11.55
N VAL A 161 -17.87 -0.62 11.21
CA VAL A 161 -16.51 -0.12 11.25
C VAL A 161 -16.48 1.33 11.72
N GLN A 162 -15.41 1.70 12.42
CA GLN A 162 -15.05 3.08 12.68
C GLN A 162 -14.16 3.57 11.54
N TYR A 163 -14.60 4.65 10.87
CA TYR A 163 -13.75 5.36 9.92
C TYR A 163 -12.60 6.06 10.65
N VAL A 164 -11.37 5.78 10.23
CA VAL A 164 -10.20 6.51 10.70
C VAL A 164 -9.91 7.58 9.66
N LYS A 165 -9.99 8.86 10.06
CA LYS A 165 -9.84 10.05 9.20
C LYS A 165 -8.39 10.29 8.75
N HIS A 166 -7.71 9.21 8.37
CA HIS A 166 -6.32 9.20 7.95
C HIS A 166 -6.06 7.87 7.23
N GLN A 167 -6.03 7.88 5.89
CA GLN A 167 -5.82 6.66 5.12
C GLN A 167 -4.48 5.99 5.49
N ALA A 168 -4.53 4.67 5.69
CA ALA A 168 -3.38 3.80 5.83
C ALA A 168 -3.54 2.56 4.94
N TRP A 169 -2.42 1.99 4.51
CA TRP A 169 -2.37 0.84 3.59
C TRP A 169 -1.09 0.04 3.78
N ILE A 170 -0.99 -1.10 3.10
CA ILE A 170 0.19 -1.98 3.11
C ILE A 170 1.18 -1.54 2.03
N GLY A 171 2.43 -1.26 2.41
CA GLY A 171 3.54 -0.92 1.51
C GLY A 171 3.51 0.52 0.98
N TYR A 172 4.31 0.80 -0.06
CA TYR A 172 4.43 2.14 -0.63
C TYR A 172 3.25 2.57 -1.53
N ARG A 173 2.49 1.63 -2.09
CA ARG A 173 1.34 1.93 -2.98
C ARG A 173 -0.01 1.66 -2.30
N PRO A 174 -0.96 2.62 -2.27
CA PRO A 174 -2.33 2.36 -1.81
C PRO A 174 -3.11 1.64 -2.92
N THR A 175 -2.93 0.34 -3.07
CA THR A 175 -3.66 -0.48 -4.06
C THR A 175 -5.04 -0.92 -3.59
N MET A 176 -5.23 -1.00 -2.27
CA MET A 176 -6.46 -1.46 -1.61
C MET A 176 -6.65 -0.71 -0.30
N ASP A 177 -7.90 -0.53 0.10
CA ASP A 177 -8.22 0.03 1.42
C ASP A 177 -7.97 -1.00 2.51
N LEU A 178 -7.52 -0.55 3.67
CA LEU A 178 -7.20 -1.43 4.79
C LEU A 178 -8.39 -1.49 5.75
N VAL A 179 -8.83 -2.72 6.05
CA VAL A 179 -9.87 -2.98 7.04
C VAL A 179 -9.27 -3.88 8.12
N ILE A 180 -9.35 -3.42 9.38
CA ILE A 180 -8.89 -4.20 10.52
C ILE A 180 -10.13 -4.64 11.29
N VAL A 181 -10.30 -5.94 11.43
CA VAL A 181 -11.47 -6.51 12.11
C VAL A 181 -11.07 -7.36 13.32
N ASP A 182 -12.00 -7.61 14.21
CA ASP A 182 -11.86 -8.65 15.23
C ASP A 182 -11.85 -10.06 14.60
N ASP A 183 -11.36 -11.06 15.33
CA ASP A 183 -11.23 -12.44 14.84
C ASP A 183 -12.59 -13.08 14.51
N GLN A 184 -13.65 -12.75 15.24
CA GLN A 184 -14.98 -13.29 14.99
C GLN A 184 -15.52 -12.77 13.65
N THR A 185 -15.36 -11.47 13.38
CA THR A 185 -15.73 -10.84 12.11
C THR A 185 -14.86 -11.38 10.98
N TYR A 186 -13.54 -11.48 11.17
CA TYR A 186 -12.61 -12.03 10.18
C TYR A 186 -13.01 -13.45 9.73
N ASN A 187 -13.30 -14.32 10.68
CA ASN A 187 -13.63 -15.72 10.42
C ASN A 187 -14.99 -15.92 9.73
N LYS A 188 -15.92 -14.95 9.84
CA LYS A 188 -17.23 -15.01 9.19
C LYS A 188 -17.21 -14.63 7.71
N LEU A 189 -16.19 -13.88 7.27
CA LEU A 189 -16.06 -13.48 5.86
C LEU A 189 -15.90 -14.70 4.96
N THR A 190 -16.59 -14.71 3.81
CA THR A 190 -16.63 -15.85 2.88
C THR A 190 -15.37 -16.00 2.04
N GLU A 191 -14.57 -14.95 1.93
CA GLU A 191 -13.34 -14.96 1.14
C GLU A 191 -12.32 -15.94 1.71
N ALA A 192 -11.67 -16.68 0.82
CA ALA A 192 -10.55 -17.53 1.18
C ALA A 192 -9.37 -16.68 1.67
N GLU A 193 -8.64 -17.19 2.66
CA GLU A 193 -7.41 -16.55 3.11
C GLU A 193 -6.34 -16.58 2.01
N SER A 194 -5.72 -15.43 1.78
CA SER A 194 -4.50 -15.30 0.99
C SER A 194 -3.29 -15.30 1.92
N THR A 195 -2.18 -15.84 1.43
CA THR A 195 -0.88 -15.65 2.07
C THR A 195 -0.34 -14.28 1.68
N ILE A 196 0.07 -13.51 2.67
CA ILE A 196 0.87 -12.29 2.49
C ILE A 196 2.26 -12.56 3.05
N SER A 197 3.26 -12.49 2.19
CA SER A 197 4.65 -12.76 2.57
C SER A 197 5.48 -11.50 2.49
N LEU A 198 6.14 -11.18 3.58
CA LEU A 198 7.21 -10.21 3.63
C LEU A 198 8.53 -10.90 3.29
N ILE A 199 9.20 -10.44 2.24
CA ILE A 199 10.54 -10.89 1.84
C ILE A 199 11.51 -9.73 2.10
N HIS A 200 12.32 -9.84 3.16
CA HIS A 200 13.36 -8.88 3.48
C HIS A 200 14.64 -9.27 2.73
N PHE A 201 15.19 -8.35 1.94
CA PHE A 201 16.41 -8.59 1.18
C PHE A 201 17.65 -8.68 2.07
N GLN A 202 18.58 -9.57 1.73
CA GLN A 202 19.87 -9.69 2.41
C GLN A 202 20.87 -8.63 1.94
N LYS A 203 20.83 -8.30 0.65
CA LYS A 203 21.67 -7.29 0.01
C LYS A 203 20.83 -6.43 -0.93
N GLY A 204 21.27 -5.19 -1.08
CA GLY A 204 20.62 -4.23 -1.96
C GLY A 204 19.48 -3.53 -1.25
N SER A 205 19.55 -2.21 -1.29
CA SER A 205 18.42 -1.32 -1.05
C SER A 205 18.38 -0.32 -2.19
N PHE A 206 17.20 0.09 -2.60
CA PHE A 206 17.04 1.14 -3.61
C PHE A 206 15.99 2.14 -3.15
N ASP A 207 15.97 3.30 -3.79
CA ASP A 207 14.92 4.28 -3.55
C ASP A 207 13.67 3.89 -4.35
N TYR A 208 12.50 3.81 -3.72
CA TYR A 208 11.21 3.56 -4.38
C TYR A 208 10.88 4.58 -5.50
N LYS A 209 11.55 5.74 -5.49
CA LYS A 209 11.45 6.74 -6.57
C LYS A 209 12.26 6.38 -7.80
N ASN A 210 13.24 5.48 -7.69
CA ASN A 210 13.93 4.91 -8.83
C ASN A 210 12.98 3.95 -9.57
N LYS A 211 12.30 4.47 -10.59
CA LYS A 211 11.31 3.71 -11.36
C LYS A 211 11.92 2.58 -12.17
N ASP A 212 13.20 2.66 -12.54
CA ASP A 212 13.87 1.58 -13.26
C ASP A 212 14.05 0.35 -12.37
N GLU A 213 14.50 0.55 -11.12
CA GLU A 213 14.62 -0.55 -10.14
C GLU A 213 13.26 -1.12 -9.74
N VAL A 214 12.27 -0.25 -9.48
CA VAL A 214 10.88 -0.68 -9.19
C VAL A 214 10.32 -1.52 -10.33
N ASN A 215 10.42 -1.05 -11.58
CA ASN A 215 9.86 -1.75 -12.74
C ASN A 215 10.60 -3.06 -13.01
N LYS A 216 11.92 -3.10 -12.78
CA LYS A 216 12.71 -4.33 -12.88
C LYS A 216 12.19 -5.40 -11.92
N VAL A 217 12.02 -5.06 -10.63
CA VAL A 217 11.49 -6.00 -9.63
C VAL A 217 10.08 -6.46 -9.99
N LEU A 218 9.20 -5.55 -10.40
CA LEU A 218 7.83 -5.93 -10.79
C LEU A 218 7.82 -6.88 -11.99
N LYS A 219 8.64 -6.62 -13.00
CA LYS A 219 8.75 -7.47 -14.20
C LYS A 219 9.33 -8.85 -13.87
N GLU A 220 10.33 -8.93 -13.00
CA GLU A 220 10.88 -10.20 -12.53
C GLU A 220 9.83 -11.05 -11.82
N ILE A 221 9.00 -10.43 -10.98
CA ILE A 221 7.90 -11.11 -10.28
C ILE A 221 6.79 -11.51 -11.24
N GLU A 222 6.42 -10.63 -12.18
CA GLU A 222 5.40 -10.90 -13.20
C GLU A 222 5.70 -12.18 -14.01
N ASN A 223 6.98 -12.42 -14.33
CA ASN A 223 7.41 -13.62 -15.05
C ASN A 223 7.10 -14.94 -14.32
N VAL A 224 7.02 -14.92 -12.99
CA VAL A 224 6.68 -16.11 -12.18
C VAL A 224 5.25 -16.04 -11.60
N TYR A 225 4.65 -14.84 -11.62
CA TYR A 225 3.33 -14.54 -11.13
C TYR A 225 2.66 -13.43 -11.98
N ALA A 226 1.97 -13.83 -13.06
CA ALA A 226 1.46 -12.90 -14.08
C ALA A 226 0.46 -11.86 -13.54
N ASP A 227 -0.44 -12.22 -12.62
CA ASP A 227 -1.47 -11.32 -12.08
C ASP A 227 -1.06 -10.65 -10.75
N SER A 228 0.20 -10.23 -10.68
CA SER A 228 0.83 -9.74 -9.44
C SER A 228 0.76 -8.23 -9.23
N ALA A 229 0.32 -7.46 -10.23
CA ALA A 229 0.45 -5.99 -10.27
C ALA A 229 -0.08 -5.27 -9.01
N GLU A 230 -1.26 -5.64 -8.51
CA GLU A 230 -1.86 -5.06 -7.31
C GLU A 230 -1.51 -5.79 -6.01
N LYS A 231 -0.86 -6.95 -6.13
CA LYS A 231 -0.57 -7.88 -5.04
C LYS A 231 0.89 -7.84 -4.60
N VAL A 232 1.70 -7.03 -5.27
CA VAL A 232 3.10 -6.79 -4.92
C VAL A 232 3.27 -5.34 -4.49
N ASN A 233 3.90 -5.15 -3.34
CA ASN A 233 4.25 -3.84 -2.85
C ASN A 233 5.68 -3.82 -2.31
N PHE A 234 6.21 -2.62 -2.14
CA PHE A 234 7.56 -2.39 -1.62
C PHE A 234 7.47 -1.91 -0.18
N VAL A 235 8.50 -2.20 0.61
CA VAL A 235 8.57 -1.83 2.03
C VAL A 235 10.00 -1.47 2.45
N ASP A 236 10.06 -0.67 3.51
CA ASP A 236 11.27 -0.43 4.31
C ASP A 236 11.10 -1.18 5.63
N VAL A 237 11.54 -2.44 5.63
CA VAL A 237 11.42 -3.38 6.75
C VAL A 237 12.18 -2.83 7.95
N GLN A 238 11.46 -2.76 9.07
CA GLN A 238 12.02 -2.39 10.37
C GLN A 238 12.47 -3.66 11.10
N ASP A 239 13.69 -3.64 11.65
CA ASP A 239 14.27 -4.73 12.43
C ASP A 239 13.74 -4.73 13.88
#